data_AF-A0A8J5KV12-F1
#
_entry.id   AF-A0A8J5KV12-F1
#
_cell.length_a   1.000
_cell.length_b   1.000
_cell.length_c   1.000
_cell.angle_alpha   90.00
_cell.angle_beta   90.00
_cell.angle_gamma   90.00
#
_symmetry.space_group_name_H-M   'P 1'
#
loop_
_entity.id
_entity.type
_entity.pdbx_description
1 polymer ?
#
loop_
_entity_poly.entity_id
_entity_poly.type
_entity_poly.pdbx_seq_one_letter_code
_entity_poly.pdbx_strand_id
1 'polypeptide(L)' 'MPCQLVAERWLRHMQQALDSTSSIDPDSKVKMMNFFKHTAYFLVGGNEMTKQKQQSQCKHCANGSSTST' A
#
# COMPACT_ATOMS: atom_id res chain seq x y z
N MET A 1 -3.98 -5.21 -14.59
CA MET A 1 -2.89 -5.23 -13.58
C MET A 1 -3.46 -4.79 -12.23
N PRO A 2 -3.56 -5.67 -11.21
CA PRO A 2 -4.31 -5.39 -9.98
C PRO A 2 -3.60 -4.48 -8.97
N CYS A 3 -2.31 -4.18 -9.15
CA CYS A 3 -1.51 -3.45 -8.15
C CYS A 3 -1.75 -1.93 -8.16
N GLN A 4 -2.22 -1.37 -9.27
CA GLN A 4 -2.42 0.08 -9.39
C GLN A 4 -3.64 0.59 -8.60
N LEU A 5 -4.69 -0.24 -8.45
CA LEU A 5 -5.92 0.14 -7.75
C LEU A 5 -5.69 0.50 -6.27
N VAL A 6 -4.70 -0.10 -5.62
CA VAL A 6 -4.38 0.16 -4.21
C VAL A 6 -3.74 1.54 -4.03
N ALA A 7 -2.79 1.88 -4.91
CA ALA A 7 -2.15 3.21 -4.91
C ALA A 7 -3.17 4.31 -5.21
N GLU A 8 -4.01 4.11 -6.23
CA GLU A 8 -5.05 5.08 -6.59
C GLU A 8 -6.07 5.28 -5.46
N ARG A 9 -6.49 4.20 -4.81
CA ARG A 9 -7.43 4.30 -3.67
C ARG A 9 -6.80 5.03 -2.50
N TRP A 10 -5.54 4.76 -2.18
CA TRP A 10 -4.82 5.47 -1.11
C TRP A 10 -4.67 6.97 -1.43
N LEU A 11 -4.35 7.31 -2.68
CA LEU A 11 -4.24 8.71 -3.12
C LEU A 11 -5.56 9.47 -3.02
N ARG A 12 -6.69 8.84 -3.38
CA ARG A 12 -8.01 9.46 -3.23
C ARG A 12 -8.33 9.79 -1.77
N HIS A 13 -7.96 8.92 -0.84
CA HIS A 13 -8.13 9.19 0.59
C HIS A 13 -7.21 10.32 1.08
N MET A 14 -5.95 10.35 0.64
CA MET A 14 -5.02 11.43 1.00
C MET A 14 -5.47 12.79 0.45
N GLN A 15 -6.02 12.82 -0.76
CA GLN A 15 -6.59 14.04 -1.36
C GLN A 15 -7.78 14.54 -0.54
N GLN A 16 -8.71 13.66 -0.19
CA GLN A 16 -9.87 14.02 0.62
C GLN A 16 -9.49 14.55 2.02
N ALA A 17 -8.46 13.97 2.64
CA ALA A 17 -7.95 14.44 3.93
C ALA A 17 -7.35 15.85 3.84
N LEU A 18 -6.56 16.12 2.79
CA LEU A 18 -6.02 17.46 2.54
C LEU A 18 -7.13 18.47 2.26
N ASP A 19 -8.14 18.10 1.47
CA ASP A 19 -9.25 18.99 1.14
C ASP A 19 -10.10 19.31 2.37
N SER A 20 -10.26 18.36 3.31
CA SER A 20 -10.94 18.58 4.59
C SER A 20 -10.17 19.46 5.58
N THR A 21 -8.86 19.63 5.37
CA THR A 21 -8.00 20.43 6.26
C THR A 21 -7.91 21.86 5.72
N SER A 22 -8.61 22.79 6.37
CA SER A 22 -8.70 24.20 5.97
C SER A 22 -7.47 25.05 6.30
N SER A 23 -6.55 24.53 7.12
CA SER A 23 -5.31 25.23 7.53
C SER A 23 -4.13 25.04 6.58
N ILE A 24 -4.25 24.15 5.59
CA ILE A 24 -3.19 23.89 4.61
C ILE A 24 -3.42 24.76 3.39
N ASP A 25 -2.41 25.55 3.03
CA ASP A 25 -2.47 26.40 1.84
C ASP A 25 -2.46 25.58 0.54
N PRO A 26 -3.00 26.12 -0.56
CA PRO A 26 -3.11 25.38 -1.82
C PRO A 26 -1.76 24.93 -2.40
N ASP A 27 -0.68 25.70 -2.22
CA ASP A 27 0.65 25.37 -2.74
C ASP A 27 1.26 24.18 -1.97
N SER A 28 1.13 24.19 -0.64
CA SER A 28 1.50 23.07 0.22
C SER A 28 0.70 21.81 -0.10
N LYS A 29 -0.61 21.92 -0.40
CA LYS A 29 -1.43 20.76 -0.83
C LYS A 29 -0.88 20.11 -2.10
N VAL A 30 -0.45 20.90 -3.09
CA VAL A 30 0.14 20.39 -4.33
C VAL A 30 1.46 19.66 -4.05
N LYS A 31 2.33 20.24 -3.22
CA LYS A 31 3.60 19.61 -2.81
C LYS A 31 3.37 18.28 -2.07
N MET A 32 2.44 18.26 -1.12
CA MET A 32 2.07 17.04 -0.37
C MET A 32 1.51 15.96 -1.30
N MET A 33 0.64 16.34 -2.24
CA MET A 33 0.06 15.38 -3.18
C MET A 33 1.11 14.76 -4.12
N ASN A 34 2.11 15.53 -4.54
CA ASN A 34 3.23 15.01 -5.33
C ASN A 34 4.09 14.01 -4.52
N PHE A 35 4.35 14.30 -3.24
CA PHE A 35 5.05 13.38 -2.34
C PHE A 35 4.28 12.08 -2.12
N PHE A 36 2.97 12.18 -1.89
CA PHE A 36 2.07 11.05 -1.72
C PHE A 36 2.01 10.18 -2.96
N LYS A 37 1.93 10.77 -4.17
CA LYS A 37 1.97 10.01 -5.43
C LYS A 37 3.24 9.18 -5.53
N HIS A 38 4.41 9.77 -5.31
CA HIS A 38 5.67 9.04 -5.37
C HIS A 38 5.73 7.90 -4.35
N THR A 39 5.29 8.16 -3.12
CA THR A 39 5.31 7.17 -2.02
C THR A 39 4.34 6.03 -2.26
N ALA A 40 3.13 6.30 -2.77
CA ALA A 40 2.12 5.29 -3.04
C ALA A 40 2.63 4.25 -4.05
N TYR A 41 3.26 4.72 -5.13
CA TYR A 41 3.85 3.82 -6.13
C TYR A 41 5.09 3.08 -5.61
N PHE A 42 5.91 3.74 -4.78
CA PHE A 42 7.06 3.09 -4.15
C PHE A 42 6.63 1.96 -3.19
N LEU A 43 5.62 2.20 -2.36
CA LEU A 43 5.08 1.19 -1.43
C LEU A 43 4.43 0.01 -2.16
N VAL A 44 3.68 0.27 -3.25
CA VAL A 44 3.12 -0.80 -4.07
C VAL A 44 4.23 -1.58 -4.78
N GLY A 45 5.26 -0.91 -5.31
CA GLY A 45 6.43 -1.56 -5.89
C GLY A 45 7.19 -2.42 -4.88
N GLY A 46 7.35 -1.93 -3.64
CA GLY A 46 7.93 -2.70 -2.53
C GLY A 46 7.06 -3.89 -2.10
N ASN A 47 5.73 -3.76 -2.14
CA ASN A 47 4.81 -4.84 -1.81
C ASN A 47 4.83 -5.97 -2.84
N GLU A 48 5.00 -5.66 -4.13
CA GLU A 48 5.22 -6.68 -5.17
C GLU A 48 6.56 -7.42 -4.97
N MET A 49 7.62 -6.69 -4.62
CA MET A 49 8.95 -7.27 -4.35
C MET A 49 8.95 -8.14 -3.07
N THR A 50 8.16 -7.76 -2.08
CA THR A 50 7.99 -8.52 -0.81
C THR A 50 7.09 -9.74 -1.01
N LYS A 51 6.00 -9.64 -1.79
CA LYS A 51 5.14 -10.78 -2.15
C LYS A 51 5.90 -11.86 -2.93
N GLN A 52 6.80 -11.48 -3.84
CA GLN A 52 7.67 -12.46 -4.53
C GLN A 52 8.63 -13.17 -3.56
N LYS A 53 9.13 -12.46 -2.53
CA LYS A 53 9.96 -13.05 -1.47
C LYS A 53 9.18 -13.98 -0.53
N GLN A 54 7.88 -13.76 -0.39
CA GLN A 54 7.01 -14.60 0.45
C GLN A 54 6.48 -15.83 -0.32
N GLN A 55 6.39 -15.75 -1.65
CA GLN A 55 6.00 -16.88 -2.50
C GLN A 55 7.10 -17.96 -2.61
N SER A 56 8.36 -17.62 -2.31
CA SER A 56 9.46 -18.58 -2.17
C SER A 56 9.60 -19.17 -0.76
N GLN A 57 8.74 -18.80 0.19
CA GLN A 57 8.69 -19.37 1.55
C GLN A 57 7.33 -20.04 1.85
N CYS A 58 6.77 -20.75 0.87
CA CYS A 58 5.80 -21.81 1.11
C CYS A 58 6.32 -23.11 0.48
N LYS A 59 7.20 -23.82 1.18
CA LYS A 59 7.55 -25.20 0.79
C LYS A 59 7.72 -26.20 1.94
N HIS A 60 7.30 -25.89 3.17
CA HIS A 60 7.07 -26.92 4.20
C HIS A 60 5.88 -26.54 5.08
N CYS A 61 4.68 -26.90 4.64
CA CYS A 61 3.63 -27.34 5.57
C CYS A 61 3.48 -28.85 5.36
N ALA A 62 4.46 -29.60 5.87
CA ALA A 62 4.36 -31.04 6.07
C ALA A 62 4.55 -31.33 7.57
N ASN A 63 3.53 -31.94 8.15
CA ASN A 63 3.41 -32.56 9.47
C ASN A 63 3.28 -31.69 10.72
N GLY A 64 2.05 -31.71 11.25
CA GLY A 64 1.66 -31.32 12.60
C GLY A 64 0.27 -31.89 12.90
N SER A 65 0.15 -33.22 12.92
CA SER A 65 -0.99 -33.95 13.46
C SER A 65 -1.26 -33.54 14.91
N SER A 66 -2.50 -33.14 15.24
CA SER A 66 -3.20 -33.39 16.52
C SER A 66 -4.51 -32.59 16.59
N THR A 67 -5.66 -33.22 16.37
CA THR A 67 -6.88 -32.87 17.13
C THR A 67 -7.78 -34.09 17.24
N SER A 68 -8.00 -34.46 18.49
CA SER A 68 -8.81 -35.54 19.03
C SER A 68 -10.28 -35.47 18.59
N THR A 69 -10.90 -36.63 18.41
CA THR A 69 -12.29 -36.90 18.77
C THR A 69 -12.35 -38.34 19.27
#